data_AF-A0A0F8WYQ8-F1
#
_entry.id   AF-A0A0F8WYQ8-F1
#
_cell.length_a   1.000
_cell.length_b   1.000
_cell.length_c   1.000
_cell.angle_alpha   90.00
_cell.angle_beta   90.00
_cell.angle_gamma   90.00
#
_symmetry.space_group_name_H-M   'P 1'
#
loop_
_entity.id
_entity.type
_entity.pdbx_description
1 polymer ?
#
loop_
_entity_poly.entity_id
_entity_poly.type
_entity_poly.pdbx_seq_one_letter_code
_entity_poly.pdbx_strand_id
1 'polypeptide(L)'
;MANKILVAANATPLVWADTTDYAGDGGTRTHQILLAALAAAAARQGAKADIDNGLVTDRFARRYAVTMRIEFDVAPADGGSVDLYWAASLNSTAATANPGGTTGSDAAYTGTAGSTLAESLNQLQFLGPLLVTNDAADVVLQTTFTVELPLQYGMPVVVNNGSQALEGDDVEMSITFTPLEDEVQ
;
A
#
# COMPACT_ATOMS: atom_id res chain seq x y z
N MET A 1 17.78 -22.74 19.42
CA MET A 1 16.81 -22.96 18.32
C MET A 1 16.59 -21.61 17.67
N ALA A 2 16.33 -21.53 16.36
CA ALA A 2 15.99 -20.26 15.71
C ALA A 2 14.50 -19.95 15.93
N ASN A 3 14.17 -18.71 16.26
CA ASN A 3 12.78 -18.28 16.42
C ASN A 3 12.06 -18.32 15.06
N LYS A 4 10.79 -18.74 15.05
CA LYS A 4 9.97 -18.71 13.84
C LYS A 4 9.30 -17.34 13.68
N ILE A 5 9.14 -16.92 12.43
CA ILE A 5 8.23 -15.83 12.05
C ILE A 5 6.92 -16.48 11.65
N LEU A 6 5.83 -16.09 12.29
CA LEU A 6 4.50 -16.65 12.06
C LEU A 6 3.57 -15.57 11.53
N VAL A 7 2.58 -15.97 10.72
CA VAL A 7 1.40 -15.12 10.51
C VAL A 7 0.69 -15.01 11.86
N ALA A 8 0.41 -13.78 12.27
CA ALA A 8 -0.23 -13.51 13.55
C ALA A 8 -1.59 -14.22 13.62
N ALA A 9 -1.73 -15.17 14.56
CA ALA A 9 -2.77 -16.20 14.52
C ALA A 9 -4.19 -15.66 14.66
N ASN A 10 -4.35 -14.50 15.27
CA ASN A 10 -5.66 -13.86 15.44
C ASN A 10 -5.85 -12.70 14.45
N ALA A 11 -4.84 -12.37 13.64
CA ALA A 11 -4.75 -11.03 13.11
C ALA A 11 -5.36 -10.82 11.73
N THR A 12 -6.19 -9.79 11.59
CA THR A 12 -6.87 -9.47 10.34
C THR A 12 -5.94 -8.68 9.42
N PRO A 13 -5.65 -9.15 8.19
CA PRO A 13 -4.91 -8.37 7.21
C PRO A 13 -5.60 -7.03 6.92
N LEU A 14 -4.81 -5.99 6.73
CA LEU A 14 -5.30 -4.72 6.23
C LEU A 14 -5.22 -4.77 4.71
N VAL A 15 -6.34 -4.55 4.04
CA VAL A 15 -6.44 -4.52 2.58
C VAL A 15 -6.94 -3.16 2.13
N TRP A 16 -6.14 -2.47 1.33
CA TRP A 16 -6.54 -1.29 0.57
C TRP A 16 -6.92 -1.72 -0.83
N ALA A 17 -8.18 -1.49 -1.20
CA ALA A 17 -8.71 -1.73 -2.54
C ALA A 17 -9.93 -0.80 -2.78
N ASP A 18 -10.48 -0.81 -3.99
CA ASP A 18 -11.66 0.00 -4.30
C ASP A 18 -12.92 -0.55 -3.60
N THR A 19 -13.86 0.34 -3.28
CA THR A 19 -15.12 -0.02 -2.63
C THR A 19 -16.23 -0.42 -3.59
N THR A 20 -16.08 -0.14 -4.88
CA THR A 20 -17.14 -0.21 -5.86
C THR A 20 -17.15 -1.56 -6.56
N ASP A 21 -15.98 -2.08 -6.94
CA ASP A 21 -15.86 -3.23 -7.84
C ASP A 21 -14.81 -4.29 -7.44
N TYR A 22 -13.98 -4.04 -6.42
CA TYR A 22 -12.98 -5.01 -5.94
C TYR A 22 -13.58 -6.40 -5.61
N ALA A 23 -13.05 -7.44 -6.26
CA ALA A 23 -13.54 -8.82 -6.20
C ALA A 23 -13.15 -9.59 -4.91
N GLY A 24 -12.17 -9.10 -4.14
CA GLY A 24 -11.77 -9.71 -2.86
C GLY A 24 -10.59 -10.68 -2.92
N ASP A 25 -9.92 -10.83 -4.08
CA ASP A 25 -8.89 -11.85 -4.26
C ASP A 25 -7.61 -11.61 -3.41
N GLY A 26 -7.32 -10.37 -3.04
CA GLY A 26 -6.25 -9.97 -2.11
C GLY A 26 -6.66 -10.03 -0.63
N GLY A 27 -7.88 -10.51 -0.34
CA GLY A 27 -8.51 -10.52 0.97
C GLY A 27 -9.66 -9.51 1.09
N THR A 28 -10.37 -9.54 2.22
CA THR A 28 -11.49 -8.61 2.48
C THR A 28 -10.99 -7.17 2.61
N ARG A 29 -11.54 -6.27 1.79
CA ARG A 29 -11.23 -4.84 1.84
C ARG A 29 -11.49 -4.25 3.23
N THR A 30 -10.53 -3.46 3.71
CA THR A 30 -10.62 -2.74 4.99
C THR A 30 -10.56 -1.23 4.82
N HIS A 31 -9.86 -0.76 3.78
CA HIS A 31 -9.61 0.64 3.54
C HIS A 31 -9.75 0.94 2.04
N GLN A 32 -10.06 2.20 1.72
CA GLN A 32 -10.21 2.65 0.33
C GLN A 32 -8.85 3.01 -0.29
N ILE A 33 -8.62 2.59 -1.53
CA ILE A 33 -7.72 3.23 -2.48
C ILE A 33 -8.28 2.97 -3.88
N LEU A 34 -8.30 3.99 -4.75
CA LEU A 34 -8.73 3.87 -6.14
C LEU A 34 -7.49 3.92 -7.05
N LEU A 35 -7.11 2.79 -7.64
CA LEU A 35 -5.94 2.66 -8.52
C LEU A 35 -6.33 2.68 -10.00
N ALA A 36 -7.62 2.58 -10.31
CA ALA A 36 -8.17 2.55 -11.65
C ALA A 36 -7.67 3.75 -12.46
N ALA A 37 -7.14 3.46 -13.64
CA ALA A 37 -6.57 4.41 -14.57
C ALA A 37 -5.49 5.33 -13.96
N LEU A 38 -4.76 4.89 -12.92
CA LEU A 38 -3.64 5.65 -12.37
C LEU A 38 -2.55 5.80 -13.43
N ALA A 39 -2.45 7.02 -13.96
CA ALA A 39 -1.55 7.33 -15.08
C ALA A 39 -0.08 7.10 -14.74
N ALA A 40 0.73 6.87 -15.78
CA ALA A 40 2.19 6.87 -15.66
C ALA A 40 2.70 8.17 -15.03
N ALA A 41 3.69 8.05 -14.14
CA ALA A 41 4.26 9.12 -13.31
C ALA A 41 3.27 9.81 -12.35
N ALA A 42 2.07 9.24 -12.15
CA ALA A 42 1.11 9.72 -11.15
C ALA A 42 1.18 8.89 -9.86
N ALA A 43 0.64 9.46 -8.78
CA ALA A 43 0.53 8.79 -7.49
C ALA A 43 -0.87 8.91 -6.89
N ARG A 44 -1.25 7.90 -6.11
CA ARG A 44 -2.48 7.84 -5.32
C ARG A 44 -2.13 7.56 -3.87
N GLN A 45 -2.82 8.22 -2.94
CA GLN A 45 -2.78 7.86 -1.52
C GLN A 45 -4.05 7.10 -1.15
N GLY A 46 -3.92 6.14 -0.24
CA GLY A 46 -5.06 5.42 0.34
C GLY A 46 -5.63 6.11 1.58
N ALA A 47 -6.77 5.59 2.05
CA ALA A 47 -7.33 5.97 3.34
C ALA A 47 -6.38 5.63 4.50
N LYS A 48 -6.38 6.47 5.55
CA LYS A 48 -5.60 6.23 6.76
C LYS A 48 -6.12 4.98 7.48
N ALA A 49 -5.20 4.13 7.90
CA ALA A 49 -5.47 2.98 8.75
C ALA A 49 -4.94 3.19 10.17
N ASP A 50 -5.65 2.58 11.11
CA ASP A 50 -5.11 2.12 12.37
C ASP A 50 -4.63 0.69 12.20
N ILE A 51 -3.32 0.46 12.26
CA ILE A 51 -2.73 -0.85 12.04
C ILE A 51 -2.69 -1.71 13.30
N ASP A 52 -3.01 -1.12 14.45
CA ASP A 52 -3.27 -1.86 15.67
C ASP A 52 -4.71 -2.40 15.60
N ASN A 53 -4.84 -3.51 14.90
CA ASN A 53 -6.11 -4.21 14.68
C ASN A 53 -6.60 -4.98 15.92
N GLY A 54 -6.08 -4.67 17.13
CA GLY A 54 -6.54 -5.23 18.41
C GLY A 54 -5.94 -6.60 18.77
N LEU A 55 -4.74 -6.90 18.27
CA LEU A 55 -4.31 -8.29 18.08
C LEU A 55 -3.07 -8.77 18.83
N VAL A 56 -2.38 -7.87 19.52
CA VAL A 56 -1.53 -8.29 20.63
C VAL A 56 -1.94 -7.49 21.84
N THR A 57 -2.33 -8.18 22.89
CA THR A 57 -2.39 -7.61 24.23
C THR A 57 -1.04 -6.92 24.49
N ASP A 58 -1.05 -5.59 24.43
CA ASP A 58 0.05 -4.66 24.70
C ASP A 58 1.13 -4.40 23.62
N ARG A 59 1.00 -4.86 22.36
CA ARG A 59 1.94 -4.49 21.26
C ARG A 59 1.27 -4.46 19.87
N PHE A 60 1.53 -3.44 19.03
CA PHE A 60 1.18 -3.54 17.61
C PHE A 60 2.19 -4.44 16.88
N ALA A 61 1.75 -5.21 15.86
CA ALA A 61 2.67 -5.96 15.01
C ALA A 61 3.60 -4.98 14.30
N ARG A 62 4.92 -5.05 14.55
CA ARG A 62 5.88 -4.15 13.89
C ARG A 62 6.16 -4.56 12.45
N ARG A 63 6.05 -5.86 12.14
CA ARG A 63 6.38 -6.41 10.83
C ARG A 63 5.15 -6.89 10.09
N TYR A 64 5.16 -6.68 8.78
CA TYR A 64 4.10 -7.10 7.88
C TYR A 64 4.70 -7.78 6.65
N ALA A 65 4.04 -8.83 6.17
CA ALA A 65 4.17 -9.24 4.77
C ALA A 65 3.24 -8.34 3.95
N VAL A 66 3.81 -7.56 3.05
CA VAL A 66 3.09 -6.65 2.16
C VAL A 66 3.00 -7.29 0.79
N THR A 67 1.79 -7.44 0.27
CA THR A 67 1.53 -7.93 -1.08
C THR A 67 0.92 -6.81 -1.90
N MET A 68 1.53 -6.52 -3.05
CA MET A 68 0.96 -5.62 -4.05
C MET A 68 0.41 -6.45 -5.20
N ARG A 69 -0.81 -6.15 -5.63
CA ARG A 69 -1.47 -6.72 -6.80
C ARG A 69 -1.89 -5.59 -7.71
N ILE A 70 -1.30 -5.55 -8.90
CA ILE A 70 -1.43 -4.42 -9.83
C ILE A 70 -1.66 -4.95 -11.24
N GLU A 71 -2.51 -4.28 -11.99
CA GLU A 71 -2.82 -4.59 -13.37
C GLU A 71 -2.69 -3.33 -14.23
N PHE A 72 -2.31 -3.52 -15.50
CA PHE A 72 -2.11 -2.44 -16.47
C PHE A 72 -3.09 -2.58 -17.63
N ASP A 73 -3.77 -1.48 -17.99
CA ASP A 73 -4.69 -1.40 -19.15
C ASP A 73 -3.98 -1.74 -20.47
N VAL A 74 -2.74 -1.29 -20.58
CA VAL A 74 -1.87 -1.55 -21.72
C VAL A 74 -0.51 -2.00 -21.23
N ALA A 75 0.09 -2.96 -21.93
CA ALA A 75 1.35 -3.55 -21.52
C ALA A 75 2.43 -2.47 -21.35
N PRO A 76 3.03 -2.32 -20.15
CA PRO A 76 4.07 -1.36 -19.92
C PRO A 76 5.39 -1.82 -20.55
N ALA A 77 6.31 -0.88 -20.73
CA ALA A 77 7.69 -1.20 -21.07
C ALA A 77 8.35 -1.92 -19.88
N ASP A 78 9.16 -2.92 -20.18
CA ASP A 78 9.94 -3.64 -19.16
C ASP A 78 10.87 -2.69 -18.39
N GLY A 79 11.07 -2.97 -17.11
CA GLY A 79 12.03 -2.26 -16.25
C GLY A 79 11.49 -1.01 -15.54
N GLY A 80 10.21 -0.69 -15.71
CA GLY A 80 9.50 0.23 -14.82
C GLY A 80 9.16 -0.40 -13.45
N SER A 81 8.49 0.36 -12.60
CA SER A 81 7.99 -0.14 -11.32
C SER A 81 6.66 0.50 -10.92
N VAL A 82 5.94 -0.19 -10.04
CA VAL A 82 4.89 0.43 -9.22
C VAL A 82 5.41 0.43 -7.80
N ASP A 83 5.64 1.60 -7.26
CA ASP A 83 6.31 1.79 -5.99
C ASP A 83 5.31 2.02 -4.86
N LEU A 84 5.55 1.37 -3.73
CA LEU A 84 4.77 1.58 -2.51
C LEU A 84 5.57 2.35 -1.47
N TYR A 85 4.95 3.40 -0.95
CA TYR A 85 5.44 4.20 0.17
C TYR A 85 4.45 4.16 1.32
N TRP A 86 4.95 4.43 2.52
CA TRP A 86 4.16 4.52 3.75
C TRP A 86 4.32 5.88 4.41
N ALA A 87 3.19 6.54 4.61
CA ALA A 87 3.10 7.79 5.36
C ALA A 87 2.68 7.49 6.81
N ALA A 88 3.68 7.29 7.67
CA ALA A 88 3.45 7.05 9.09
C ALA A 88 2.95 8.33 9.80
N SER A 89 1.89 8.21 10.59
CA SER A 89 1.20 9.31 11.24
C SER A 89 1.18 9.11 12.76
N LEU A 90 1.30 10.22 13.51
CA LEU A 90 1.18 10.24 14.97
C LEU A 90 -0.28 10.33 15.44
N ASN A 91 -1.23 10.46 14.51
CA ASN A 91 -2.63 10.74 14.82
C ASN A 91 -3.58 9.86 13.98
N SER A 92 -4.68 9.43 14.57
CA SER A 92 -5.74 8.66 13.90
C SER A 92 -6.66 9.52 13.01
N THR A 93 -6.72 10.83 13.26
CA THR A 93 -7.58 11.77 12.51
C THR A 93 -6.99 12.09 11.14
N ALA A 94 -7.81 12.01 10.09
CA ALA A 94 -7.42 12.45 8.75
C ALA A 94 -6.97 13.93 8.73
N ALA A 95 -6.13 14.29 7.76
CA ALA A 95 -5.50 15.60 7.58
C ALA A 95 -4.70 16.14 8.78
N THR A 96 -4.49 15.34 9.83
CA THR A 96 -3.85 15.78 11.07
C THR A 96 -2.51 15.05 11.24
N ALA A 97 -1.42 15.82 11.36
CA ALA A 97 -0.06 15.32 11.60
C ALA A 97 0.42 14.27 10.58
N ASN A 98 -0.03 14.39 9.34
CA ASN A 98 0.35 13.53 8.23
C ASN A 98 1.64 14.05 7.54
N PRO A 99 2.63 13.19 7.28
CA PRO A 99 3.85 13.60 6.59
C PRO A 99 3.60 13.78 5.07
N GLY A 100 4.46 14.55 4.41
CA GLY A 100 4.46 14.66 2.94
C GLY A 100 3.18 15.25 2.33
N GLY A 101 2.28 15.83 3.11
CA GLY A 101 1.01 16.38 2.61
C GLY A 101 -0.08 15.34 2.35
N THR A 102 0.06 14.10 2.87
CA THR A 102 -1.02 13.12 2.77
C THR A 102 -2.24 13.59 3.57
N THR A 103 -3.44 13.30 3.05
CA THR A 103 -4.72 13.66 3.67
C THR A 103 -5.24 12.51 4.52
N GLY A 104 -4.86 11.27 4.22
CA GLY A 104 -5.44 10.08 4.86
C GLY A 104 -6.84 9.75 4.36
N SER A 105 -7.17 10.24 3.16
CA SER A 105 -8.33 9.85 2.38
C SER A 105 -7.86 9.49 0.98
N ASP A 106 -8.58 8.58 0.34
CA ASP A 106 -8.30 8.21 -1.05
C ASP A 106 -8.35 9.45 -1.96
N ALA A 107 -7.22 9.74 -2.61
CA ALA A 107 -7.06 10.91 -3.47
C ALA A 107 -5.81 10.79 -4.34
N ALA A 108 -5.78 11.57 -5.43
CA ALA A 108 -4.52 11.86 -6.11
C ALA A 108 -3.51 12.46 -5.11
N TYR A 109 -2.26 12.00 -5.19
CA TYR A 109 -1.18 12.48 -4.34
C TYR A 109 -0.16 13.22 -5.19
N THR A 110 -0.03 14.52 -4.94
CA THR A 110 0.91 15.41 -5.67
C THR A 110 2.00 15.99 -4.77
N GLY A 111 1.99 15.63 -3.48
CA GLY A 111 2.83 16.24 -2.46
C GLY A 111 2.17 17.42 -1.75
N THR A 112 2.97 18.22 -1.04
CA THR A 112 2.48 19.46 -0.40
C THR A 112 2.32 20.60 -1.42
N ALA A 113 1.55 21.63 -1.08
CA ALA A 113 1.34 22.78 -1.98
C ALA A 113 2.64 23.53 -2.38
N GLY A 114 3.71 23.39 -1.60
CA GLY A 114 5.00 24.05 -1.84
C GLY A 114 6.08 23.09 -2.35
N SER A 115 5.76 21.84 -2.67
CA SER A 115 6.74 20.82 -3.04
C SER A 115 6.24 19.96 -4.18
N THR A 116 7.16 19.43 -4.96
CA THR A 116 6.90 18.39 -5.96
C THR A 116 6.51 17.07 -5.29
N LEU A 117 5.97 16.15 -6.09
CA LEU A 117 5.75 14.76 -5.68
C LEU A 117 7.04 14.14 -5.15
N ALA A 118 8.14 14.25 -5.90
CA ALA A 118 9.45 13.67 -5.52
C ALA A 118 9.98 14.24 -4.18
N GLU A 119 9.88 15.56 -3.98
CA GLU A 119 10.29 16.18 -2.71
C GLU A 119 9.44 15.71 -1.53
N SER A 120 8.15 15.47 -1.76
CA SER A 120 7.22 15.04 -0.70
C SER A 120 7.37 13.55 -0.38
N LEU A 121 7.68 12.71 -1.38
CA LEU A 121 7.99 11.29 -1.19
C LEU A 121 9.22 11.07 -0.29
N ASN A 122 10.19 12.00 -0.28
CA ASN A 122 11.34 11.95 0.64
C ASN A 122 10.96 12.02 2.13
N GLN A 123 9.71 12.39 2.45
CA GLN A 123 9.19 12.41 3.82
C GLN A 123 8.47 11.10 4.19
N LEU A 124 8.32 10.17 3.25
CA LEU A 124 7.64 8.90 3.43
C LEU A 124 8.65 7.75 3.48
N GLN A 125 8.27 6.63 4.07
CA GLN A 125 9.08 5.42 4.05
C GLN A 125 8.83 4.67 2.74
N PHE A 126 9.84 4.52 1.88
CA PHE A 126 9.75 3.58 0.77
C PHE A 126 9.69 2.14 1.31
N LEU A 127 8.65 1.40 0.93
CA LEU A 127 8.44 0.03 1.38
C LEU A 127 9.01 -0.99 0.40
N GLY A 128 8.76 -0.80 -0.89
CA GLY A 128 9.27 -1.68 -1.93
C GLY A 128 8.60 -1.45 -3.28
N PRO A 129 9.23 -1.95 -4.37
CA PRO A 129 8.67 -1.90 -5.70
C PRO A 129 8.00 -3.23 -6.10
N LEU A 130 6.96 -3.14 -6.91
CA LEU A 130 6.58 -4.17 -7.86
C LEU A 130 7.27 -3.86 -9.19
N LEU A 131 8.14 -4.76 -9.65
CA LEU A 131 8.81 -4.61 -10.95
C LEU A 131 7.83 -5.02 -12.04
N VAL A 132 7.64 -4.14 -13.03
CA VAL A 132 6.67 -4.39 -14.11
C VAL A 132 7.27 -5.33 -15.15
N THR A 133 6.44 -6.24 -15.64
CA THR A 133 6.67 -7.01 -16.86
C THR A 133 5.76 -6.48 -17.97
N ASN A 134 6.12 -6.73 -19.22
CA ASN A 134 5.31 -6.39 -20.41
C ASN A 134 4.07 -7.29 -20.53
N ASP A 135 3.22 -7.26 -19.50
CA ASP A 135 1.91 -7.88 -19.45
C ASP A 135 0.86 -6.78 -19.30
N ALA A 136 -0.24 -6.90 -20.03
CA ALA A 136 -1.42 -6.06 -19.91
C ALA A 136 -2.59 -6.88 -19.37
N ALA A 137 -3.71 -6.22 -19.08
CA ALA A 137 -5.10 -6.68 -19.08
C ALA A 137 -5.34 -8.19 -18.88
N ASP A 138 -6.19 -8.52 -17.91
CA ASP A 138 -6.47 -9.85 -17.37
C ASP A 138 -5.25 -10.51 -16.69
N VAL A 139 -4.13 -9.81 -16.56
CA VAL A 139 -2.90 -10.31 -15.93
C VAL A 139 -2.51 -9.43 -14.75
N VAL A 140 -2.81 -9.94 -13.56
CA VAL A 140 -2.40 -9.31 -12.29
C VAL A 140 -0.93 -9.60 -12.03
N LEU A 141 -0.12 -8.54 -12.00
CA LEU A 141 1.24 -8.59 -11.50
C LEU A 141 1.24 -8.58 -9.97
N GLN A 142 2.11 -9.38 -9.35
CA GLN A 142 2.16 -9.52 -7.91
C GLN A 142 3.58 -9.62 -7.37
N THR A 143 3.81 -8.97 -6.23
CA THR A 143 5.02 -9.16 -5.40
C THR A 143 4.64 -9.20 -3.92
N THR A 144 5.44 -9.89 -3.12
CA THR A 144 5.32 -9.90 -1.66
C THR A 144 6.68 -9.69 -1.02
N PHE A 145 6.76 -8.78 -0.05
CA PHE A 145 7.99 -8.49 0.70
C PHE A 145 7.67 -8.18 2.16
N THR A 146 8.69 -8.19 3.02
CA THR A 146 8.53 -7.90 4.45
C THR A 146 8.95 -6.47 4.76
N VAL A 147 8.15 -5.78 5.58
CA VAL A 147 8.44 -4.42 6.04
C VAL A 147 8.35 -4.31 7.55
N GLU A 148 8.98 -3.28 8.11
CA GLU A 148 8.74 -2.84 9.47
C GLU A 148 8.12 -1.43 9.44
N LEU A 149 7.01 -1.23 10.16
CA LEU A 149 6.31 0.05 10.24
C LEU A 149 6.60 0.76 11.57
N PRO A 150 6.88 2.09 11.55
CA PRO A 150 7.38 2.80 12.73
C PRO A 150 6.28 3.28 13.69
N LEU A 151 5.04 3.44 13.22
CA LEU A 151 3.92 4.01 13.97
C LEU A 151 2.62 3.26 13.67
N GLN A 152 1.67 3.34 14.60
CA GLN A 152 0.36 2.69 14.54
C GLN A 152 -0.54 3.23 13.42
N TYR A 153 -0.49 4.53 13.14
CA TYR A 153 -1.33 5.12 12.10
C TYR A 153 -0.53 5.35 10.84
N GLY A 154 -1.16 5.21 9.68
CA GLY A 154 -0.56 5.63 8.43
C GLY A 154 -1.42 5.33 7.22
N MET A 155 -0.89 5.63 6.06
CA MET A 155 -1.56 5.40 4.79
C MET A 155 -0.54 5.01 3.71
N PRO A 156 -0.93 4.15 2.75
CA PRO A 156 -0.10 3.85 1.61
C PRO A 156 -0.13 5.00 0.60
N VAL A 157 0.98 5.18 -0.11
CA VAL A 157 1.06 5.96 -1.33
C VAL A 157 1.63 5.06 -2.42
N VAL A 158 0.86 4.88 -3.49
CA VAL A 158 1.25 4.11 -4.67
C VAL A 158 1.69 5.09 -5.76
N VAL A 159 2.84 4.84 -6.36
CA VAL A 159 3.39 5.64 -7.46
C VAL A 159 3.57 4.74 -8.66
N ASN A 160 2.93 5.09 -9.77
CA ASN A 160 3.09 4.35 -11.03
C ASN A 160 4.31 4.90 -11.79
N ASN A 161 5.45 4.26 -11.64
CA ASN A 161 6.67 4.52 -12.40
C ASN A 161 6.79 3.60 -13.64
N GLY A 162 5.70 2.91 -14.02
CA GLY A 162 5.56 2.23 -15.29
C GLY A 162 5.35 3.21 -16.44
N SER A 163 5.38 2.71 -17.68
CA SER A 163 5.21 3.55 -18.87
C SER A 163 3.76 3.66 -19.36
N GLN A 164 2.81 3.00 -18.68
CA GLN A 164 1.40 2.95 -19.03
C GLN A 164 0.53 3.21 -17.79
N ALA A 165 -0.74 3.54 -18.00
CA ALA A 165 -1.72 3.62 -16.92
C ALA A 165 -2.06 2.23 -16.38
N LEU A 166 -2.48 2.18 -15.11
CA LEU A 166 -3.09 0.98 -14.54
C LEU A 166 -4.44 0.68 -15.20
N GLU A 167 -4.95 -0.53 -15.01
CA GLU A 167 -6.24 -1.00 -15.55
C GLU A 167 -7.38 -0.01 -15.28
N GLY A 168 -8.37 0.04 -16.18
CA GLY A 168 -9.47 1.00 -16.12
C GLY A 168 -10.48 0.75 -14.99
N ASP A 169 -10.46 -0.44 -14.41
CA ASP A 169 -11.19 -0.84 -13.22
C ASP A 169 -10.26 -1.33 -12.10
N ASP A 170 -10.79 -1.52 -10.90
CA ASP A 170 -10.03 -1.87 -9.69
C ASP A 170 -10.39 -3.27 -9.16
N VAL A 171 -10.89 -4.16 -10.03
CA VAL A 171 -11.51 -5.43 -9.63
C VAL A 171 -10.49 -6.34 -8.90
N GLU A 172 -9.28 -6.49 -9.42
CA GLU A 172 -8.25 -7.37 -8.86
C GLU A 172 -7.10 -6.65 -8.13
N MET A 173 -7.09 -5.31 -8.16
CA MET A 173 -6.01 -4.49 -7.62
C MET A 173 -6.13 -4.28 -6.12
N SER A 174 -5.03 -4.50 -5.39
CA SER A 174 -5.01 -4.33 -3.94
C SER A 174 -3.60 -4.18 -3.37
N ILE A 175 -3.52 -3.50 -2.22
CA ILE A 175 -2.35 -3.52 -1.35
C ILE A 175 -2.76 -4.18 -0.03
N THR A 176 -2.11 -5.29 0.31
CA THR A 176 -2.44 -6.09 1.50
C THR A 176 -1.27 -6.13 2.48
N PHE A 177 -1.53 -5.81 3.74
CA PHE A 177 -0.60 -5.89 4.85
C PHE A 177 -1.05 -7.03 5.77
N THR A 178 -0.32 -8.14 5.74
CA THR A 178 -0.53 -9.28 6.62
C THR A 178 0.41 -9.18 7.83
N PRO A 179 -0.12 -9.01 9.07
CA PRO A 179 0.71 -8.88 10.26
C PRO A 179 1.52 -10.15 10.55
N LEU A 180 2.77 -9.96 10.93
CA LEU A 180 3.72 -11.01 11.30
C LEU A 180 4.12 -10.88 12.76
N GLU A 181 4.14 -12.00 13.47
CA GLU A 181 4.56 -12.09 14.87
C GLU A 181 5.83 -12.93 15.00
N ASP A 182 6.71 -12.53 15.92
CA ASP A 182 7.81 -13.37 16.36
C ASP A 182 7.30 -14.40 17.37
N GLU A 183 7.74 -15.65 17.22
CA GLU A 183 7.61 -16.64 18.28
C GLU A 183 8.43 -16.16 19.50
N VAL A 184 7.75 -15.80 20.58
CA VAL A 184 8.37 -15.50 21.88
C VAL A 184 8.33 -16.78 22.72
N GLN A 185 9.51 -17.31 23.07
CA GLN A 185 9.66 -18.45 23.99
C GLN A 185 9.75 -18.00 25.44
#